data_AF-A0A976Q0W4-F1
#
_entry.id   AF-A0A976Q0W4-F1
#
_cell.length_a   1.000
_cell.length_b   1.000
_cell.length_c   1.000
_cell.angle_alpha   90.00
_cell.angle_beta   90.00
_cell.angle_gamma   90.00
#
_symmetry.space_group_name_H-M   'P 1'
#
loop_
_entity.id
_entity.type
_entity.pdbx_description
1 polymer ?
#
loop_
_entity_poly.entity_id
_entity_poly.type
_entity_poly.pdbx_seq_one_letter_code
_entity_poly.pdbx_strand_id
1 'polypeptide(L)'
;MSWTVRNVLEVIRSRMLERYDSAVNMQKLAAIYAGQLQEIEDAIDYLQGRTLENSEGVWLDRYGALIDRARREDWTEDEYREQIRIVIKARASQGTAEDIIDLARSMRPTGSSGVVSYYLEAPAGYGLSFSVPTLAAEDQDYYVFLLSLATPVGVQGTLVLWQESSPPLIFDTVDPATHGFDVGHFSETLLIHAE
;
A
#
# COMPACT_ATOMS: atom_id res chain seq x y z
N MET A 1 19.56 7.72 -3.64
CA MET A 1 20.55 8.72 -4.09
C MET A 1 20.11 9.12 -5.50
N SER A 2 19.34 10.20 -5.62
CA SER A 2 18.76 10.64 -6.89
C SER A 2 19.84 11.30 -7.73
N TRP A 3 20.09 10.78 -8.93
CA TRP A 3 21.14 11.25 -9.85
C TRP A 3 20.59 12.24 -10.89
N THR A 4 19.52 12.98 -10.61
CA THR A 4 19.01 13.99 -11.53
C THR A 4 19.93 15.20 -11.55
N VAL A 5 20.86 15.23 -12.49
CA VAL A 5 21.67 16.41 -12.79
C VAL A 5 20.76 17.39 -13.52
N ARG A 6 20.22 18.39 -12.81
CA ARG A 6 19.33 19.43 -13.38
C ARG A 6 19.95 20.20 -14.56
N ASN A 7 21.25 20.06 -14.83
CA ASN A 7 21.92 20.66 -15.98
C ASN A 7 23.21 19.90 -16.37
N VAL A 8 23.09 18.92 -17.26
CA VAL A 8 24.23 18.11 -17.74
C VAL A 8 25.33 18.97 -18.39
N LEU A 9 24.96 20.06 -19.06
CA LEU A 9 25.90 20.97 -19.71
C LEU A 9 26.80 21.68 -18.68
N GLU A 10 26.25 22.07 -17.54
CA GLU A 10 26.99 22.71 -16.45
C GLU A 10 28.02 21.75 -15.83
N VAL A 11 27.65 20.47 -15.68
CA VAL A 11 28.57 19.42 -15.21
C VAL A 11 29.68 19.15 -16.21
N ILE A 12 29.37 19.09 -17.52
CA ILE A 12 30.39 18.90 -18.55
C ILE A 12 31.35 20.10 -18.60
N ARG A 13 30.83 21.33 -18.47
CA ARG A 13 31.66 22.54 -18.45
C ARG A 13 32.59 22.60 -17.23
N SER A 14 32.08 22.31 -16.04
CA SER A 14 32.89 22.31 -14.81
C SER A 14 34.02 21.27 -14.81
N ARG A 15 33.93 20.25 -15.65
CA ARG A 15 34.96 19.21 -15.82
C ARG A 15 35.86 19.43 -17.03
N MET A 16 35.63 20.48 -17.81
CA MET A 16 36.43 20.79 -18.98
C MET A 16 37.78 21.39 -18.55
N LEU A 17 38.87 20.98 -19.19
CA LEU A 17 40.20 21.55 -18.90
C LEU A 17 40.24 23.03 -19.33
N GLU A 18 40.90 23.90 -18.54
CA GLU A 18 41.00 25.35 -18.80
C GLU A 18 41.42 25.70 -20.24
N ARG A 19 42.31 24.89 -20.84
CA ARG A 19 42.77 25.10 -22.22
C ARG A 19 41.67 24.99 -23.29
N TYR A 20 40.56 24.33 -22.97
CA TYR A 20 39.42 24.14 -23.86
C TYR A 20 38.25 25.07 -23.54
N ASP A 21 38.34 25.81 -22.44
CA ASP A 21 37.26 26.65 -21.96
C ASP A 21 36.99 27.84 -22.88
N SER A 22 37.97 28.28 -23.66
CA SER A 22 37.81 29.30 -24.71
C SER A 22 37.65 28.73 -26.13
N ALA A 23 37.72 27.41 -26.30
CA ALA A 23 37.68 26.77 -27.61
C ALA A 23 36.24 26.59 -28.11
N VAL A 24 35.78 27.50 -28.97
CA VAL A 24 34.39 27.56 -29.49
C VAL A 24 33.90 26.21 -30.05
N ASN A 25 34.72 25.50 -30.81
CA ASN A 25 34.32 24.21 -31.39
C ASN A 25 34.17 23.11 -30.33
N MET A 26 34.99 23.14 -29.28
CA MET A 26 34.90 22.19 -28.17
C MET A 26 33.66 22.46 -27.32
N GLN A 27 33.34 23.74 -27.06
CA GLN A 27 32.10 24.12 -26.38
C GLN A 27 30.85 23.67 -27.15
N LYS A 28 30.86 23.82 -28.48
CA LYS A 28 29.77 23.35 -29.34
C LYS A 28 29.61 21.84 -29.28
N LEU A 29 30.72 21.10 -29.35
CA LEU A 29 30.71 19.65 -29.24
C LEU A 29 30.16 19.21 -27.87
N ALA A 30 30.63 19.83 -26.79
CA ALA A 30 30.15 19.57 -25.45
C ALA A 30 28.66 19.87 -25.28
N ALA A 31 28.14 20.95 -25.89
CA ALA A 31 26.73 21.28 -25.87
C ALA A 31 25.87 20.22 -26.59
N ILE A 32 26.33 19.71 -27.74
CA ILE A 32 25.63 18.66 -28.47
C ILE A 32 25.55 17.37 -27.63
N TYR A 33 26.67 16.94 -27.06
CA TYR A 33 26.69 15.75 -26.20
C TYR A 33 25.88 15.93 -24.92
N ALA A 34 25.92 17.12 -24.31
CA ALA A 34 25.11 17.43 -23.15
C ALA A 34 23.61 17.31 -23.45
N GLY A 35 23.16 17.83 -24.61
CA GLY A 35 21.77 17.73 -25.04
C GLY A 35 21.34 16.28 -25.24
N GLN A 36 22.15 15.49 -25.95
CA GLN A 36 21.85 14.06 -26.15
C GLN A 36 21.80 13.28 -24.83
N LEU A 37 22.69 13.59 -23.89
CA LEU A 37 22.70 12.94 -22.59
C LEU A 37 21.50 13.37 -21.73
N GLN A 38 21.09 14.64 -21.80
CA GLN A 38 19.87 15.12 -21.16
C GLN A 38 18.62 14.40 -21.69
N GLU A 39 18.50 14.21 -23.01
CA GLU A 39 17.38 13.45 -23.59
C GLU A 39 17.33 12.01 -23.08
N ILE A 40 18.50 11.38 -22.88
CA ILE A 40 18.58 10.03 -22.29
C ILE A 40 18.18 10.05 -20.81
N GLU A 41 18.66 11.03 -20.03
CA GLU A 41 18.28 11.19 -18.62
C GLU A 41 16.77 11.41 -18.47
N ASP A 42 16.19 12.31 -19.26
CA ASP A 42 14.75 12.59 -19.24
C ASP A 42 13.94 11.34 -19.63
N ALA A 43 14.43 10.55 -20.59
CA ALA A 43 13.80 9.29 -20.97
C ALA A 43 13.90 8.23 -19.86
N ILE A 44 15.03 8.17 -19.14
CA ILE A 44 15.21 7.27 -18.00
C ILE A 44 14.29 7.70 -16.86
N ASP A 45 14.22 8.99 -16.52
CA ASP A 45 13.34 9.52 -15.48
C ASP A 45 11.88 9.24 -15.82
N TYR A 46 11.48 9.43 -17.08
CA TYR A 46 10.15 9.06 -17.55
C TYR A 46 9.84 7.57 -17.38
N LEU A 47 10.80 6.69 -17.67
CA LEU A 47 10.63 5.24 -17.46
C LEU A 47 10.61 4.87 -15.97
N GLN A 48 11.41 5.53 -15.14
CA GLN A 48 11.44 5.31 -13.69
C GLN A 48 10.13 5.75 -13.03
N GLY A 49 9.56 6.89 -13.44
CA GLY A 49 8.25 7.38 -13.00
C GLY A 49 7.07 6.49 -13.42
N ARG A 50 7.30 5.47 -14.26
CA ARG A 50 6.29 4.46 -14.59
C ARG A 50 6.33 3.25 -13.67
N THR A 51 7.31 3.12 -12.78
CA THR A 51 7.29 2.05 -11.77
C THR A 51 6.23 2.35 -10.70
N LEU A 52 5.60 1.32 -10.12
CA LEU A 52 4.59 1.53 -9.07
C LEU A 52 5.15 2.35 -7.89
N GLU A 53 6.44 2.17 -7.57
CA GLU A 53 7.12 2.88 -6.48
C GLU A 53 7.22 4.39 -6.70
N ASN A 54 7.42 4.83 -7.95
CA ASN A 54 7.64 6.24 -8.27
C ASN A 54 6.52 6.85 -9.11
N SER A 55 5.46 6.09 -9.40
CA SER A 55 4.31 6.60 -10.16
C SER A 55 3.45 7.50 -9.29
N GLU A 56 3.06 8.63 -9.86
CA GLU A 56 2.20 9.66 -9.27
C GLU A 56 1.05 10.00 -10.24
N GLY A 57 -0.05 10.53 -9.70
CA GLY A 57 -1.22 10.96 -10.47
C GLY A 57 -1.73 9.93 -11.50
N VAL A 58 -1.83 10.35 -12.77
CA VAL A 58 -2.44 9.56 -13.86
C VAL A 58 -1.78 8.19 -14.06
N TRP A 59 -0.46 8.07 -13.81
CA TRP A 59 0.21 6.77 -13.97
C TRP A 59 -0.18 5.80 -12.85
N LEU A 60 -0.34 6.30 -11.63
CA LEU A 60 -0.82 5.51 -10.50
C LEU A 60 -2.29 5.10 -10.69
N ASP A 61 -3.11 6.00 -11.24
CA ASP A 61 -4.50 5.70 -11.57
C ASP A 61 -4.64 4.62 -12.65
N ARG A 62 -3.72 4.59 -13.62
CA ARG A 62 -3.68 3.51 -14.63
C ARG A 62 -3.36 2.16 -14.01
N TYR A 63 -2.49 2.11 -12.99
CA TYR A 63 -2.23 0.87 -12.26
C TYR A 63 -3.48 0.41 -11.50
N GLY A 64 -4.17 1.32 -10.82
CA GLY A 64 -5.45 1.01 -10.18
C GLY A 64 -6.51 0.52 -11.16
N ALA A 65 -6.64 1.15 -12.32
CA ALA A 65 -7.56 0.70 -13.36
C ALA A 65 -7.26 -0.72 -13.87
N LEU A 66 -5.99 -1.14 -13.91
CA LEU A 66 -5.60 -2.50 -14.31
C LEU A 66 -6.03 -3.56 -13.27
N ILE A 67 -6.16 -3.16 -12.01
CA ILE A 67 -6.59 -4.03 -10.92
C ILE A 67 -8.04 -3.80 -10.51
N ASP A 68 -8.81 -3.07 -11.33
CA ASP A 68 -10.20 -2.67 -11.08
C ASP A 68 -10.40 -1.94 -9.73
N ARG A 69 -9.40 -1.15 -9.32
CA ARG A 69 -9.44 -0.36 -8.09
C ARG A 69 -9.22 1.11 -8.40
N ALA A 70 -10.29 1.90 -8.35
CA ALA A 70 -10.19 3.35 -8.41
C ALA A 70 -9.67 3.91 -7.08
N ARG A 71 -8.99 5.06 -7.15
CA ARG A 71 -8.55 5.82 -5.99
C ARG A 71 -9.76 6.40 -5.24
N ARG A 72 -9.79 6.25 -3.92
CA ARG A 72 -10.77 6.96 -3.07
C ARG A 72 -10.32 8.40 -2.84
N GLU A 73 -11.26 9.33 -2.68
CA GLU A 73 -10.96 10.77 -2.54
C GLU A 73 -10.09 11.08 -1.32
N ASP A 74 -10.19 10.27 -0.28
CA ASP A 74 -9.47 10.39 0.99
C ASP A 74 -8.07 9.76 0.98
N TRP A 75 -7.71 9.01 -0.08
CA TRP A 75 -6.42 8.33 -0.15
C TRP A 75 -5.30 9.24 -0.61
N THR A 76 -4.22 9.28 0.18
CA THR A 76 -2.92 9.77 -0.26
C THR A 76 -2.33 8.88 -1.36
N GLU A 77 -1.34 9.38 -2.10
CA GLU A 77 -0.69 8.58 -3.14
C GLU A 77 0.04 7.37 -2.57
N ASP A 78 0.60 7.52 -1.37
CA ASP A 78 1.29 6.43 -0.66
C ASP A 78 0.31 5.35 -0.21
N GLU A 79 -0.84 5.74 0.36
CA GLU A 79 -1.91 4.79 0.72
C GLU A 79 -2.42 4.06 -0.53
N TYR A 80 -2.71 4.79 -1.60
CA TYR A 80 -3.21 4.17 -2.83
C TYR A 80 -2.20 3.18 -3.44
N ARG A 81 -0.91 3.53 -3.43
CA ARG A 81 0.16 2.63 -3.87
C ARG A 81 0.23 1.37 -3.03
N GLU A 82 0.08 1.50 -1.71
CA GLU A 82 0.05 0.35 -0.81
C GLU A 82 -1.16 -0.56 -1.08
N GLN A 83 -2.33 0.03 -1.33
CA GLN A 83 -3.53 -0.74 -1.70
C GLN A 83 -3.34 -1.51 -3.02
N ILE A 84 -2.68 -0.90 -4.01
CA ILE A 84 -2.32 -1.59 -5.26
C ILE A 84 -1.37 -2.77 -4.97
N ARG A 85 -0.37 -2.59 -4.10
CA ARG A 85 0.55 -3.67 -3.70
C ARG A 85 -0.18 -4.82 -3.00
N ILE A 86 -1.13 -4.52 -2.12
CA ILE A 86 -1.93 -5.53 -1.42
C ILE A 86 -2.70 -6.38 -2.43
N VAL A 87 -3.34 -5.76 -3.43
CA VAL A 87 -4.07 -6.50 -4.48
C VAL A 87 -3.12 -7.36 -5.32
N ILE A 88 -1.95 -6.84 -5.70
CA ILE A 88 -0.94 -7.62 -6.43
C ILE A 88 -0.50 -8.84 -5.59
N LYS A 89 -0.27 -8.65 -4.29
CA LYS A 89 0.10 -9.71 -3.36
C LYS A 89 -1.01 -10.75 -3.23
N ALA A 90 -2.27 -10.32 -3.11
CA ALA A 90 -3.43 -11.21 -3.07
C ALA A 90 -3.52 -12.06 -4.34
N ARG A 91 -3.39 -11.45 -5.53
CA ARG A 91 -3.42 -12.16 -6.82
C ARG A 91 -2.21 -13.09 -7.03
N ALA A 92 -1.08 -12.81 -6.41
CA ALA A 92 0.13 -13.62 -6.50
C ALA A 92 0.19 -14.75 -5.46
N SER A 93 -0.71 -14.74 -4.47
CA SER A 93 -0.83 -15.78 -3.44
C SER A 93 -1.08 -17.14 -4.06
N GLN A 94 -0.40 -18.17 -3.54
CA GLN A 94 -0.72 -19.56 -3.86
C GLN A 94 -1.68 -20.18 -2.83
N GLY A 95 -2.15 -19.35 -1.89
CA GLY A 95 -3.05 -19.75 -0.81
C GLY A 95 -2.37 -20.64 0.24
N THR A 96 -1.05 -20.57 0.34
CA THR A 96 -0.31 -21.17 1.45
C THR A 96 -0.63 -20.42 2.73
N ALA A 97 -0.47 -21.07 3.89
CA ALA A 97 -0.73 -20.42 5.17
C ALA A 97 0.14 -19.16 5.34
N GLU A 98 1.39 -19.22 4.88
CA GLU A 98 2.33 -18.11 4.89
C GLU A 98 1.84 -16.95 4.03
N ASP A 99 1.40 -17.21 2.79
CA ASP A 99 0.88 -16.16 1.89
C ASP A 99 -0.34 -15.46 2.50
N ILE A 100 -1.26 -16.25 3.08
CA ILE A 100 -2.49 -15.76 3.70
C ILE A 100 -2.20 -14.93 4.95
N ILE A 101 -1.28 -15.38 5.82
CA ILE A 101 -0.86 -14.62 7.01
C ILE A 101 -0.16 -13.32 6.59
N ASP A 102 0.72 -13.39 5.60
CA ASP A 102 1.44 -12.21 5.12
C ASP A 102 0.51 -11.21 4.42
N LEU A 103 -0.51 -11.67 3.71
CA LEU A 103 -1.55 -10.82 3.15
C LEU A 103 -2.36 -10.15 4.28
N ALA A 104 -2.79 -10.91 5.30
CA ALA A 104 -3.53 -10.39 6.44
C ALA A 104 -2.75 -9.31 7.22
N ARG A 105 -1.42 -9.46 7.33
CA ARG A 105 -0.55 -8.43 7.90
C ARG A 105 -0.52 -7.15 7.06
N SER A 106 -0.52 -7.27 5.74
CA SER A 106 -0.52 -6.13 4.81
C SER A 106 -1.88 -5.43 4.75
N MET A 107 -2.99 -6.16 4.92
CA MET A 107 -4.35 -5.63 4.98
C MET A 107 -4.65 -4.82 6.24
N ARG A 108 -3.76 -4.87 7.24
CA ARG A 108 -4.07 -4.39 8.58
C ARG A 108 -4.19 -2.85 8.59
N PRO A 109 -5.36 -2.27 8.95
CA PRO A 109 -5.54 -0.82 8.93
C PRO A 109 -4.67 -0.12 9.98
N THR A 110 -4.25 1.11 9.69
CA THR A 110 -3.45 1.93 10.61
C THR A 110 -4.20 2.13 11.94
N GLY A 111 -3.53 1.86 13.06
CA GLY A 111 -4.11 2.00 14.40
C GLY A 111 -4.81 0.75 14.95
N SER A 112 -4.84 -0.35 14.19
CA SER A 112 -5.24 -1.66 14.72
C SER A 112 -4.23 -2.20 15.76
N SER A 113 -4.74 -2.72 16.86
CA SER A 113 -3.97 -3.40 17.92
C SER A 113 -4.17 -4.92 17.87
N GLY A 114 -3.28 -5.71 18.46
CA GLY A 114 -3.39 -7.18 18.48
C GLY A 114 -2.55 -7.98 17.47
N VAL A 115 -2.72 -9.30 17.51
CA VAL A 115 -1.97 -10.29 16.71
C VAL A 115 -2.90 -10.88 15.65
N VAL A 116 -2.40 -11.03 14.42
CA VAL A 116 -3.09 -11.79 13.38
C VAL A 116 -3.07 -13.26 13.77
N SER A 117 -4.24 -13.82 14.02
CA SER A 117 -4.41 -15.23 14.36
C SER A 117 -4.88 -16.00 13.14
N TYR A 118 -4.22 -17.12 12.86
CA TYR A 118 -4.57 -18.04 11.79
C TYR A 118 -4.94 -19.39 12.41
N TYR A 119 -6.04 -19.98 11.97
CA TYR A 119 -6.51 -21.27 12.42
C TYR A 119 -7.13 -22.05 11.27
N LEU A 120 -7.10 -23.38 11.35
CA LEU A 120 -7.64 -24.26 10.32
C LEU A 120 -9.11 -24.56 10.63
N GLU A 121 -9.96 -24.51 9.60
CA GLU A 121 -11.37 -24.89 9.67
C GLU A 121 -11.59 -26.15 8.81
N ALA A 122 -12.19 -27.20 9.38
CA ALA A 122 -12.53 -28.41 8.65
C ALA A 122 -13.86 -28.23 7.89
N PRO A 123 -14.08 -28.85 6.71
CA PRO A 123 -13.22 -29.88 6.08
C PRO A 123 -12.08 -29.34 5.21
N ALA A 124 -12.19 -28.13 4.66
CA ALA A 124 -11.15 -27.50 3.83
C ALA A 124 -11.27 -25.97 3.88
N GLY A 125 -10.91 -25.38 5.01
CA GLY A 125 -10.95 -23.94 5.19
C GLY A 125 -9.92 -23.43 6.18
N TYR A 126 -9.85 -22.11 6.27
CA TYR A 126 -9.05 -21.42 7.26
C TYR A 126 -9.80 -20.22 7.80
N GLY A 127 -9.51 -19.87 9.04
CA GLY A 127 -9.95 -18.65 9.66
C GLY A 127 -8.77 -17.70 9.89
N LEU A 128 -8.98 -16.44 9.57
CA LEU A 128 -8.12 -15.33 9.95
C LEU A 128 -8.88 -14.45 10.93
N SER A 129 -8.21 -14.03 12.01
CA SER A 129 -8.78 -13.05 12.91
C SER A 129 -7.77 -12.01 13.37
N PHE A 130 -8.20 -10.75 13.41
CA PHE A 130 -7.42 -9.65 13.97
C PHE A 130 -8.36 -8.51 14.39
N SER A 131 -7.88 -7.68 15.33
CA SER A 131 -8.63 -6.53 15.77
C SER A 131 -8.45 -5.35 14.83
N VAL A 132 -9.52 -4.60 14.63
CA VAL A 132 -9.56 -3.41 13.80
C VAL A 132 -10.31 -2.30 14.53
N PRO A 133 -9.98 -1.02 14.27
CA PRO A 133 -10.89 0.06 14.58
C PRO A 133 -12.21 -0.14 13.80
N THR A 134 -13.27 0.56 14.18
CA THR A 134 -14.55 0.52 13.45
C THR A 134 -14.32 0.72 11.95
N LEU A 135 -14.75 -0.26 11.16
CA LEU A 135 -14.60 -0.26 9.70
C LEU A 135 -15.93 0.10 9.03
N ALA A 136 -15.87 0.88 7.96
CA ALA A 136 -17.01 1.08 7.07
C ALA A 136 -17.35 -0.23 6.34
N ALA A 137 -18.62 -0.42 5.98
CA ALA A 137 -19.08 -1.65 5.29
C ALA A 137 -18.34 -1.91 3.97
N GLU A 138 -18.01 -0.84 3.23
CA GLU A 138 -17.25 -0.92 1.98
C GLU A 138 -15.82 -1.47 2.16
N ASP A 139 -15.20 -1.23 3.32
CA ASP A 139 -13.87 -1.76 3.62
C ASP A 139 -13.95 -3.24 4.01
N GLN A 140 -15.06 -3.66 4.63
CA GLN A 140 -15.31 -5.06 4.95
C GLN A 140 -15.43 -5.90 3.68
N ASP A 141 -16.25 -5.46 2.71
CA ASP A 141 -16.38 -6.12 1.40
C ASP A 141 -15.04 -6.20 0.66
N TYR A 142 -14.22 -5.15 0.79
CA TYR A 142 -12.89 -5.13 0.19
C TYR A 142 -11.95 -6.17 0.81
N TYR A 143 -11.98 -6.36 2.13
CA TYR A 143 -11.16 -7.40 2.77
C TYR A 143 -11.59 -8.80 2.38
N VAL A 144 -12.89 -9.05 2.22
CA VAL A 144 -13.42 -10.31 1.69
C VAL A 144 -12.93 -10.55 0.26
N PHE A 145 -13.01 -9.52 -0.59
CA PHE A 145 -12.52 -9.58 -1.95
C PHE A 145 -11.02 -9.90 -2.03
N LEU A 146 -10.20 -9.28 -1.17
CA LEU A 146 -8.77 -9.59 -1.12
C LEU A 146 -8.49 -11.03 -0.70
N LEU A 147 -9.26 -11.55 0.24
CA LEU A 147 -9.13 -12.95 0.67
C LEU A 147 -9.60 -13.91 -0.41
N SER A 148 -10.71 -13.65 -1.09
CA SER A 148 -11.17 -14.52 -2.18
C SER A 148 -10.19 -14.56 -3.34
N LEU A 149 -9.48 -13.46 -3.61
CA LEU A 149 -8.39 -13.45 -4.60
C LEU A 149 -7.19 -14.33 -4.21
N ALA A 150 -6.91 -14.42 -2.91
CA ALA A 150 -5.75 -15.13 -2.39
C ALA A 150 -6.02 -16.59 -2.04
N THR A 151 -7.30 -16.97 -1.92
CA THR A 151 -7.76 -18.29 -1.51
C THR A 151 -7.74 -19.26 -2.71
N PRO A 152 -7.20 -20.48 -2.57
CA PRO A 152 -7.28 -21.48 -3.63
C PRO A 152 -8.74 -21.91 -3.87
N VAL A 153 -9.04 -22.25 -5.12
CA VAL A 153 -10.38 -22.74 -5.49
C VAL A 153 -10.76 -23.96 -4.66
N GLY A 154 -11.94 -23.90 -4.03
CA GLY A 154 -12.49 -24.99 -3.22
C GLY A 154 -12.04 -25.00 -1.76
N VAL A 155 -11.26 -24.00 -1.32
CA VAL A 155 -10.94 -23.74 0.09
C VAL A 155 -11.81 -22.58 0.59
N GLN A 156 -12.38 -22.71 1.79
CA GLN A 156 -13.17 -21.64 2.40
C GLN A 156 -12.28 -20.73 3.25
N GLY A 157 -12.38 -19.42 3.05
CA GLY A 157 -11.71 -18.42 3.89
C GLY A 157 -12.70 -17.71 4.79
N THR A 158 -12.50 -17.76 6.11
CA THR A 158 -13.30 -17.01 7.07
C THR A 158 -12.48 -15.85 7.63
N LEU A 159 -13.00 -14.63 7.55
CA LEU A 159 -12.43 -13.45 8.19
C LEU A 159 -13.26 -13.06 9.40
N VAL A 160 -12.61 -13.00 10.55
CA VAL A 160 -13.20 -12.55 11.82
C VAL A 160 -12.55 -11.23 12.22
N LEU A 161 -13.31 -10.15 12.10
CA LEU A 161 -12.87 -8.82 12.50
C LEU A 161 -13.40 -8.53 13.91
N TRP A 162 -12.49 -8.27 14.84
CA TRP A 162 -12.82 -7.83 16.18
C TRP A 162 -12.82 -6.31 16.21
N GLN A 163 -13.99 -5.69 16.32
CA GLN A 163 -14.07 -4.24 16.44
C GLN A 163 -13.80 -3.83 17.88
N GLU A 164 -12.73 -3.07 18.09
CA GLU A 164 -12.44 -2.46 19.39
C GLU A 164 -13.41 -1.29 19.60
N SER A 165 -14.51 -1.52 20.33
CA SER A 165 -15.32 -0.42 20.84
C SER A 165 -14.54 0.30 21.93
N SER A 166 -14.18 1.56 21.70
CA SER A 166 -13.55 2.38 22.74
C SER A 166 -14.57 2.75 23.83
N PRO A 167 -14.19 2.82 25.12
CA PRO A 167 -13.02 2.25 25.78
C PRO A 167 -13.34 0.89 26.46
N PRO A 168 -12.31 0.04 26.72
CA PRO A 168 -12.48 -1.16 27.53
C PRO A 168 -12.95 -0.78 28.93
N LEU A 169 -14.06 -1.37 29.39
CA LEU A 169 -14.59 -1.36 30.77
C LEU A 169 -13.95 -0.28 31.67
N ILE A 170 -14.41 0.98 31.55
CA ILE A 170 -13.99 2.03 32.49
C ILE A 170 -14.84 1.85 33.74
N PHE A 171 -14.19 1.49 34.85
CA PHE A 171 -14.77 1.72 36.17
C PHE A 171 -14.67 3.23 36.44
N ASP A 172 -15.75 3.96 36.16
CA ASP A 172 -15.82 5.36 36.56
C ASP A 172 -15.76 5.43 38.09
N THR A 173 -14.66 5.95 38.62
CA THR A 173 -14.47 6.12 40.07
C THR A 173 -15.14 7.38 40.60
N VAL A 174 -15.83 8.16 39.76
CA VAL A 174 -16.28 9.52 40.10
C VAL A 174 -17.80 9.63 40.30
N ASP A 175 -18.64 8.74 39.74
CA ASP A 175 -20.09 8.79 40.01
C ASP A 175 -20.82 7.43 39.93
N PRO A 176 -21.11 6.77 41.07
CA PRO A 176 -21.81 5.48 41.12
C PRO A 176 -23.32 5.56 40.79
N ALA A 177 -23.90 6.75 40.59
CA ALA A 177 -25.33 6.90 40.32
C ALA A 177 -25.66 7.09 38.83
N THR A 178 -24.68 7.46 38.01
CA THR A 178 -24.94 7.88 36.62
C THR A 178 -24.38 6.90 35.57
N HIS A 179 -23.37 6.10 35.90
CA HIS A 179 -22.79 5.07 35.02
C HIS A 179 -22.47 3.78 35.79
N GLY A 180 -23.49 2.95 36.05
CA GLY A 180 -23.32 1.58 36.54
C GLY A 180 -22.75 0.64 35.46
N PHE A 181 -22.75 -0.68 35.73
CA PHE A 181 -22.37 -1.78 34.82
C PHE A 181 -23.04 -1.77 33.41
N ASP A 182 -23.89 -0.78 33.15
CA ASP A 182 -24.73 -0.64 31.97
C ASP A 182 -24.06 0.11 30.81
N VAL A 183 -22.82 0.59 30.98
CA VAL A 183 -22.04 1.27 29.91
C VAL A 183 -20.84 0.43 29.48
N GLY A 184 -21.06 -0.86 29.25
CA GLY A 184 -20.12 -1.73 28.54
C GLY A 184 -20.54 -1.85 27.09
N HIS A 185 -19.73 -1.34 26.16
CA HIS A 185 -19.87 -1.73 24.75
C HIS A 185 -19.22 -3.10 24.56
N PHE A 186 -20.00 -4.06 24.06
CA PHE A 186 -19.50 -5.38 23.70
C PHE A 186 -18.66 -5.26 22.42
N SER A 187 -17.54 -5.97 22.36
CA SER A 187 -16.82 -6.14 21.09
C SER A 187 -17.72 -6.89 20.11
N GLU A 188 -18.09 -6.25 19.01
CA GLU A 188 -18.84 -6.92 17.95
C GLU A 188 -17.88 -7.81 17.15
N THR A 189 -18.25 -9.09 17.04
CA THR A 189 -17.57 -10.05 16.17
C THR A 189 -18.26 -10.00 14.82
N LEU A 190 -17.57 -9.48 13.82
CA LEU A 190 -18.05 -9.56 12.45
C LEU A 190 -17.41 -10.77 11.78
N LEU A 191 -18.25 -11.75 11.45
CA LEU A 191 -17.83 -12.96 10.76
C LEU A 191 -18.21 -12.83 9.30
N ILE A 192 -17.22 -12.84 8.42
CA ILE A 192 -17.42 -12.69 6.99
C ILE A 192 -16.77 -13.87 6.27
N HIS A 193 -17.55 -14.52 5.40
CA HIS A 193 -17.10 -15.65 4.60
C HIS A 193 -16.66 -15.17 3.22
N ALA A 194 -15.47 -15.57 2.81
CA ALA A 194 -14.99 -15.51 1.43
C ALA A 194 -15.17 -16.91 0.82
N GLU A 195 -16.04 -17.01 -0.20
CA GLU A 195 -16.22 -18.20 -1.03
C GLU A 195 -15.38 -18.12 -2.32
#